data_AF-A0A8J7ECX5-F1
#
_entry.id   AF-A0A8J7ECX5-F1
#
_cell.length_a   1.000
_cell.length_b   1.000
_cell.length_c   1.000
_cell.angle_alpha   90.00
_cell.angle_beta   90.00
_cell.angle_gamma   90.00
#
_symmetry.space_group_name_H-M   'P 1'
#
loop_
_entity.id
_entity.type
_entity.pdbx_description
1 polymer ?
#
loop_
_entity_poly.entity_id
_entity_poly.type
_entity_poly.pdbx_seq_one_letter_code
_entity_poly.pdbx_strand_id
1 'polypeptide(L)'
;MSQTTVAFDPTYPTAKTSRPSLTNQLQAAFEHARRLTAMHEAGSVDVAIAWETVEELRNVQRCRQTAAPSSFALYCAANPDAPECRSYDV
;
A
#
# COMPACT_ATOMS: atom_id res chain seq x y z
N MET A 1 -11.79 -44.84 18.20
CA MET A 1 -11.19 -43.62 17.64
C MET A 1 -11.08 -42.61 18.76
N SER A 2 -9.89 -42.44 19.33
CA SER A 2 -9.67 -41.59 20.51
C SER A 2 -9.60 -40.13 20.07
N GLN A 3 -10.52 -39.31 20.58
CA GLN A 3 -10.53 -37.87 20.32
C GLN A 3 -9.62 -37.17 21.34
N THR A 4 -8.53 -36.60 20.86
CA THR A 4 -7.60 -35.79 21.66
C THR A 4 -8.14 -34.36 21.74
N THR A 5 -8.74 -34.02 22.88
CA THR A 5 -9.14 -32.66 23.22
C THR A 5 -7.90 -31.85 23.59
N VAL A 6 -7.51 -30.88 22.76
CA VAL A 6 -6.47 -29.90 23.10
C VAL A 6 -7.12 -28.77 23.88
N ALA A 7 -6.71 -28.58 25.13
CA ALA A 7 -7.15 -27.49 25.98
C ALA A 7 -6.66 -26.15 25.40
N PHE A 8 -7.58 -25.19 25.22
CA PHE A 8 -7.28 -23.82 24.83
C PHE A 8 -6.79 -23.06 26.06
N ASP A 9 -5.47 -22.85 26.15
CA ASP A 9 -4.83 -22.09 27.21
C ASP A 9 -4.92 -20.58 26.89
N PRO A 10 -5.54 -19.73 27.73
CA PRO A 10 -5.85 -18.33 27.39
C PRO A 10 -4.65 -17.38 27.57
N THR A 11 -3.46 -17.87 27.89
CA THR A 11 -2.22 -17.07 28.06
C THR A 11 -1.38 -17.02 26.78
N TYR A 12 -2.00 -16.68 25.65
CA TYR A 12 -1.22 -16.28 24.47
C TYR A 12 -0.81 -14.81 24.59
N PRO A 13 0.50 -14.47 24.51
CA PRO A 13 0.89 -13.07 24.39
C PRO A 13 0.26 -12.53 23.11
N THR A 14 -0.54 -11.47 23.24
CA THR A 14 -1.11 -10.73 22.12
C THR A 14 0.04 -10.05 21.37
N ALA A 15 0.69 -10.82 20.50
CA ALA A 15 1.67 -10.30 19.57
C ALA A 15 0.95 -9.25 18.72
N LYS A 16 1.27 -7.97 18.96
CA LYS A 16 0.76 -6.86 18.17
C LYS A 16 1.31 -7.01 16.75
N THR A 17 0.57 -7.67 15.86
CA THR A 17 0.94 -7.81 14.45
C THR A 17 0.85 -6.44 13.80
N SER A 18 1.97 -5.72 13.73
CA SER A 18 2.07 -4.50 12.95
C SER A 18 1.90 -4.84 11.47
N ARG A 19 1.00 -4.12 10.77
CA ARG A 19 0.83 -4.29 9.32
C ARG A 19 2.16 -3.95 8.62
N PRO A 20 2.62 -4.77 7.65
CA PRO A 20 3.86 -4.49 6.94
C PRO A 20 3.82 -3.10 6.28
N SER A 21 4.98 -2.44 6.17
CA SER A 21 5.10 -1.17 5.46
C SER A 21 4.70 -1.33 3.98
N LEU A 22 4.30 -0.23 3.33
CA LEU A 22 3.95 -0.25 1.90
C LEU A 22 5.11 -0.79 1.04
N THR A 23 6.35 -0.42 1.38
CA THR A 23 7.56 -0.94 0.73
C THR A 23 7.69 -2.45 0.87
N ASN A 24 7.45 -2.99 2.07
CA ASN A 24 7.49 -4.44 2.31
C ASN A 24 6.39 -5.17 1.54
N GLN A 25 5.18 -4.59 1.49
CA GLN A 25 4.07 -5.15 0.70
C GLN A 25 4.41 -5.16 -0.80
N LEU A 26 4.99 -4.08 -1.31
CA LEU A 26 5.39 -3.99 -2.72
C LEU A 26 6.47 -5.03 -3.07
N GLN A 27 7.48 -5.19 -2.21
CA GLN A 27 8.53 -6.22 -2.40
C GLN A 27 7.93 -7.64 -2.42
N ALA A 28 7.03 -7.94 -1.49
CA ALA A 28 6.35 -9.24 -1.45
C ALA A 28 5.49 -9.47 -2.72
N ALA A 29 4.77 -8.46 -3.19
CA ALA A 29 3.97 -8.53 -4.42
C ALA A 29 4.87 -8.76 -5.66
N PHE A 30 6.05 -8.13 -5.73
CA PHE A 30 7.02 -8.36 -6.79
C PHE A 30 7.52 -9.80 -6.83
N GLU A 31 7.91 -10.34 -5.68
CA GLU A 31 8.38 -11.72 -5.58
C GLU A 31 7.27 -12.70 -5.96
N HIS A 32 6.04 -12.44 -5.52
CA HIS A 32 4.87 -13.25 -5.87
C HIS A 32 4.59 -13.23 -7.37
N ALA A 33 4.50 -12.04 -7.99
CA ALA A 33 4.27 -11.90 -9.43
C ALA A 33 5.35 -12.60 -10.26
N ARG A 34 6.63 -12.48 -9.86
CA ARG A 34 7.75 -13.17 -10.52
C ARG A 34 7.64 -14.69 -10.41
N ARG A 35 7.29 -15.22 -9.23
CA ARG A 35 7.10 -16.66 -9.04
C ARG A 35 5.95 -17.19 -9.90
N LEU A 36 4.81 -16.50 -9.92
CA LEU A 36 3.69 -16.91 -10.77
C LEU A 36 4.04 -16.85 -12.26
N THR A 37 4.75 -15.81 -12.70
CA THR A 37 5.22 -15.67 -14.09
C THR A 37 6.19 -16.79 -14.48
N ALA A 38 7.02 -17.25 -13.54
CA ALA A 38 7.93 -18.38 -13.80
C ALA A 38 7.21 -19.74 -13.80
N MET A 39 6.11 -19.87 -13.06
CA MET A 39 5.33 -21.11 -12.96
C MET A 39 4.29 -21.29 -14.06
N HIS A 40 3.73 -20.20 -14.58
CA HIS A 40 2.63 -20.22 -15.55
C HIS A 40 3.07 -19.67 -16.90
N GLU A 41 2.41 -20.12 -17.96
CA GLU A 41 2.62 -19.57 -19.30
C GLU A 41 2.23 -18.09 -19.37
N ALA A 42 2.92 -17.33 -20.22
CA ALA A 42 2.62 -15.93 -20.49
C ALA A 42 1.19 -15.79 -21.05
N GLY A 43 0.24 -15.40 -20.19
CA GLY A 43 -1.18 -15.30 -20.53
C GLY A 43 -2.13 -15.83 -19.45
N SER A 44 -1.62 -16.46 -18.39
CA SER A 44 -2.44 -16.85 -17.24
C SER A 44 -3.05 -15.63 -16.54
N VAL A 45 -4.34 -15.73 -16.19
CA VAL A 45 -5.08 -14.72 -15.43
C VAL A 45 -4.43 -14.45 -14.07
N ASP A 46 -3.87 -15.47 -13.42
CA ASP A 46 -3.21 -15.34 -12.12
C ASP A 46 -1.94 -14.47 -12.21
N VAL A 47 -1.20 -14.59 -13.32
CA VAL A 47 -0.03 -13.75 -13.59
C VAL A 47 -0.47 -12.30 -13.80
N ALA A 48 -1.54 -12.08 -14.56
CA ALA A 48 -2.09 -10.75 -14.78
C ALA A 48 -2.50 -10.10 -13.45
N ILE A 49 -3.30 -10.78 -12.62
CA ILE A 49 -3.77 -10.27 -11.32
C ILE A 49 -2.60 -9.94 -10.38
N ALA A 50 -1.53 -10.75 -10.39
CA ALA A 50 -0.38 -10.48 -9.53
C ALA A 50 0.40 -9.24 -9.98
N TRP A 51 0.51 -8.99 -11.28
CA TRP A 51 1.10 -7.76 -11.80
C TRP A 51 0.21 -6.53 -11.59
N GLU A 52 -1.12 -6.64 -11.74
CA GLU A 52 -2.08 -5.59 -11.39
C GLU A 52 -1.91 -5.17 -9.92
N THR A 53 -1.76 -6.15 -9.02
CA THR A 53 -1.53 -5.87 -7.59
C THR A 53 -0.26 -5.06 -7.36
N VAL A 54 0.82 -5.32 -8.11
CA VAL A 54 2.07 -4.54 -8.04
C VAL A 54 1.85 -3.11 -8.53
N GLU A 55 1.11 -2.93 -9.63
CA GLU A 55 0.79 -1.62 -10.18
C GLU A 55 -0.02 -0.78 -9.19
N GLU A 56 -1.05 -1.36 -8.58
CA GLU A 56 -1.88 -0.67 -7.60
C GLU A 56 -1.08 -0.23 -6.36
N LEU A 57 -0.20 -1.09 -5.85
CA LEU A 57 0.68 -0.72 -4.74
C LEU A 57 1.65 0.41 -5.12
N ARG A 58 2.16 0.43 -6.36
CA ARG A 58 2.96 1.55 -6.88
C ARG A 58 2.13 2.83 -7.03
N ASN A 59 0.88 2.72 -7.44
CA ASN A 59 -0.04 3.86 -7.56
C ASN A 59 -0.26 4.51 -6.19
N VAL A 60 -0.54 3.71 -5.16
CA VAL A 60 -0.66 4.19 -3.78
C VAL A 60 0.63 4.89 -3.32
N GLN A 61 1.80 4.32 -3.64
CA GLN A 61 3.08 4.93 -3.28
C GLN A 61 3.26 6.30 -3.96
N ARG A 62 2.94 6.42 -5.25
CA ARG A 62 2.99 7.70 -5.99
C ARG A 62 2.01 8.72 -5.42
N CYS A 63 0.75 8.32 -5.20
CA CYS A 63 -0.26 9.21 -4.63
C CYS A 63 0.15 9.74 -3.25
N ARG A 64 0.79 8.91 -2.41
CA ARG A 64 1.32 9.35 -1.11
C ARG A 64 2.46 10.36 -1.25
N GLN A 65 3.29 10.22 -2.29
CA GLN A 65 4.37 11.18 -2.56
C GLN A 65 3.83 12.52 -3.08
N THR A 66 2.76 12.52 -3.87
CA THR A 66 2.16 13.73 -4.44
C THR A 66 1.19 14.44 -3.50
N ALA A 67 0.73 13.78 -2.43
CA ALA A 67 -0.24 14.34 -1.48
C ALA A 67 0.35 15.41 -0.54
N ALA A 68 1.68 15.59 -0.50
CA ALA A 68 2.28 16.64 0.29
C ALA A 68 2.07 18.01 -0.40
N PRO A 69 1.42 18.98 0.25
CA PRO A 69 1.28 20.32 -0.31
C PRO A 69 2.66 20.93 -0.52
N SER A 70 2.86 21.62 -1.65
CA SER A 70 4.09 22.36 -1.89
C SER A 70 4.28 23.45 -0.84
N SER A 71 5.52 23.91 -0.64
CA SER A 71 5.81 25.04 0.25
C SER A 71 4.97 26.29 -0.12
N PHE A 72 4.76 26.49 -1.42
CA PHE A 72 3.89 27.54 -1.95
C PHE A 72 2.42 27.34 -1.55
N ALA A 73 1.89 26.12 -1.70
CA ALA A 73 0.53 25.81 -1.29
C ALA A 73 0.32 26.00 0.23
N LEU A 74 1.29 25.59 1.05
CA LEU A 74 1.27 25.83 2.50
C LEU A 74 1.32 27.33 2.83
N TYR A 75 2.17 28.08 2.13
CA TYR A 75 2.28 29.54 2.31
C TYR A 75 0.97 30.25 1.97
N CYS A 76 0.35 29.91 0.84
CA CYS A 76 -0.92 30.50 0.41
C CYS A 76 -2.10 30.08 1.29
N ALA A 77 -2.09 28.85 1.83
CA ALA A 77 -3.07 28.44 2.83
C ALA A 77 -2.98 29.26 4.13
N ALA A 78 -1.77 29.69 4.51
CA ALA A 78 -1.54 30.53 5.69
C ALA A 78 -1.71 32.04 5.41
N ASN A 79 -1.51 32.49 4.17
CA ASN A 79 -1.53 33.90 3.75
C ASN A 79 -2.40 34.08 2.50
N PRO A 80 -3.74 33.97 2.60
CA PRO A 80 -4.63 34.03 1.44
C PRO A 80 -4.61 35.40 0.74
N ASP A 81 -4.37 36.49 1.49
CA ASP A 81 -4.40 37.86 0.97
C ASP A 81 -3.07 38.30 0.33
N ALA A 82 -2.02 37.48 0.43
CA ALA A 82 -0.73 37.75 -0.18
C ALA A 82 -0.90 37.88 -1.71
N PRO A 83 -0.21 38.84 -2.35
CA PRO A 83 -0.42 39.12 -3.77
C PRO A 83 -0.16 37.91 -4.68
N GLU A 84 0.74 37.00 -4.29
CA GLU A 84 1.06 35.75 -4.99
C GLU A 84 -0.02 34.66 -4.83
N CYS A 85 -0.91 34.80 -3.85
CA CYS A 85 -1.88 33.77 -3.45
C CYS A 85 -3.34 34.10 -3.80
N ARG A 86 -3.59 35.31 -4.31
CA ARG A 86 -4.94 35.74 -4.71
C ARG A 86 -5.40 34.97 -5.95
N SER A 87 -6.39 34.10 -5.75
CA SER A 87 -7.14 33.46 -6.84
C SER A 87 -8.47 34.18 -6.99
N TYR A 88 -8.81 34.61 -8.20
CA TYR A 88 -10.13 35.17 -8.52
C TYR A 88 -10.89 34.12 -9.32
N ASP A 89 -12.11 33.77 -8.89
CA ASP A 89 -13.00 32.93 -9.69
C ASP A 89 -13.33 33.67 -11.00
N VAL A 90 -13.13 32.99 -12.13
CA VAL A 90 -13.42 33.46 -13.49
C VAL A 90 -14.68 32.82 -14.05
#